data_AF-A0A954X0E5-F1
#
_entry.id   AF-A0A954X0E5-F1
#
_cell.length_a   1.000
_cell.length_b   1.000
_cell.length_c   1.000
_cell.angle_alpha   90.00
_cell.angle_beta   90.00
_cell.angle_gamma   90.00
#
_symmetry.space_group_name_H-M   'P 1'
#
loop_
_entity.id
_entity.type
_entity.pdbx_description
1 polymer ?
#
loop_
_entity_poly.entity_id
_entity_poly.type
_entity_poly.pdbx_seq_one_letter_code
_entity_poly.pdbx_strand_id
1 'polypeptide(L)'
;MSSSRWFWIWTLLIVGCVLAGLIVHLIQADAWAALSFVPPVLWWLVAAVAAGPMWLRGQSWQRRTLAAGLFIYALFAVEEVSSLGRWAWHGFRLEDSGPRVRIVSLNCNVGSSVAAREVLALNPDVVLLQESPGEAAVWEVAWELFGEEAAVVYGRDCSIVARGRLEAVDDFPNATGTAAIWTMPDDRPLRVVSLRLAPPVIRIDYWSSDCWRDYAAVRRKHREQLRAIVKATYASGSEAATVIGGDFNLPARDGALDVMPDVMADAFRTAGRGWGNTALNQFPVARPDQVWCSRQLAVT
;
A
#
# COMPACT_ATOMS: atom_id res chain seq x y z
N MET A 1 44.58 -13.92 -19.49
CA MET A 1 44.28 -14.09 -18.04
C MET A 1 43.65 -12.87 -17.35
N SER A 2 43.51 -11.68 -17.98
CA SER A 2 42.93 -10.50 -17.31
C SER A 2 41.39 -10.44 -17.30
N SER A 3 40.71 -11.04 -18.29
CA SER A 3 39.24 -10.96 -18.42
C SER A 3 38.49 -11.66 -17.27
N SER A 4 38.98 -12.82 -16.81
CA SER A 4 38.34 -13.60 -15.74
C SER A 4 38.24 -12.84 -14.42
N ARG A 5 39.29 -12.09 -14.03
CA ARG A 5 39.30 -11.32 -12.77
C ARG A 5 38.26 -10.20 -12.75
N TRP A 6 38.07 -9.52 -13.88
CA TRP A 6 37.04 -8.49 -13.99
C TRP A 6 35.64 -9.08 -13.82
N PHE A 7 35.34 -10.22 -14.45
CA PHE A 7 34.03 -10.88 -14.27
C PHE A 7 33.76 -11.29 -12.82
N TRP A 8 34.79 -11.70 -12.06
CA TRP A 8 34.67 -11.99 -10.63
C TRP A 8 34.28 -10.76 -9.82
N ILE A 9 35.00 -9.64 -10.02
CA ILE A 9 34.71 -8.38 -9.33
C ILE A 9 33.27 -7.94 -9.64
N TRP A 10 32.88 -7.94 -10.91
CA TRP A 10 31.51 -7.61 -11.33
C TRP A 10 30.45 -8.53 -10.70
N THR A 11 30.71 -9.84 -10.65
CA THR A 11 29.80 -10.81 -10.00
C THR A 11 29.59 -10.46 -8.53
N LEU A 12 30.67 -10.27 -7.80
CA LEU A 12 30.62 -9.98 -6.37
C LEU A 12 29.93 -8.64 -6.09
N LEU A 13 30.17 -7.63 -6.94
CA LEU A 13 29.49 -6.34 -6.83
C LEU A 13 27.98 -6.47 -7.02
N ILE A 14 27.53 -7.14 -8.09
CA ILE A 14 26.09 -7.27 -8.35
C ILE A 14 25.41 -8.11 -7.28
N VAL A 15 25.99 -9.25 -6.90
CA VAL A 15 25.45 -10.09 -5.82
C VAL A 15 25.43 -9.32 -4.50
N GLY A 16 26.50 -8.58 -4.19
CA GLY A 16 26.58 -7.71 -3.02
C GLY A 16 25.48 -6.65 -3.01
N CYS A 17 25.24 -5.96 -4.13
CA CYS A 17 24.16 -4.98 -4.27
C CYS A 17 22.77 -5.62 -4.11
N VAL A 18 22.54 -6.79 -4.69
CA VAL A 18 21.27 -7.52 -4.55
C VAL A 18 21.03 -7.91 -3.09
N LEU A 19 22.04 -8.43 -2.41
CA LEU A 19 21.95 -8.77 -0.98
C LEU A 19 21.75 -7.53 -0.11
N ALA A 20 22.46 -6.44 -0.39
CA ALA A 20 22.30 -5.18 0.34
C ALA A 20 20.90 -4.59 0.15
N GLY A 21 20.37 -4.59 -1.08
CA GLY A 21 19.00 -4.16 -1.36
C GLY A 21 17.97 -5.02 -0.64
N LEU A 22 18.17 -6.35 -0.64
CA LEU A 22 17.30 -7.27 0.09
C LEU A 22 17.31 -6.95 1.60
N ILE A 23 18.50 -6.76 2.17
CA ILE A 23 18.67 -6.39 3.58
C ILE A 23 17.96 -5.06 3.89
N VAL A 24 18.09 -4.06 3.02
CA VAL A 24 17.40 -2.77 3.18
C VAL A 24 15.89 -2.94 3.23
N HIS A 25 15.30 -3.75 2.33
CA HIS A 25 13.86 -4.00 2.29
C HIS A 25 13.34 -4.95 3.37
N LEU A 26 14.21 -5.77 3.97
CA LEU A 26 13.85 -6.64 5.09
C LEU A 26 13.96 -5.93 6.45
N ILE A 27 14.99 -5.12 6.65
CA ILE A 27 15.24 -4.44 7.95
C ILE A 27 14.51 -3.10 8.03
N GLN A 28 14.47 -2.36 6.92
CA GLN A 28 13.79 -1.06 6.81
C GLN A 28 14.09 -0.05 7.92
N ALA A 29 15.33 -0.05 8.40
CA ALA A 29 15.80 0.94 9.37
C ALA A 29 15.56 2.36 8.84
N ASP A 30 15.18 3.28 9.73
CA ASP A 30 14.91 4.69 9.37
C ASP A 30 16.11 5.34 8.65
N ALA A 31 17.34 4.95 9.01
CA ALA A 31 18.57 5.44 8.38
C ALA A 31 18.67 5.08 6.88
N TRP A 32 17.92 4.08 6.42
CA TRP A 32 17.87 3.62 5.03
C TRP A 32 16.49 3.88 4.39
N ALA A 33 15.70 4.79 4.98
CA ALA A 33 14.37 5.11 4.48
C ALA A 33 14.38 5.57 3.02
N ALA A 34 15.36 6.36 2.61
CA ALA A 34 15.51 6.81 1.23
C ALA A 34 15.64 5.64 0.23
N LEU A 35 16.41 4.60 0.57
CA LEU A 35 16.58 3.43 -0.30
C LEU A 35 15.36 2.52 -0.33
N SER A 36 14.71 2.33 0.82
CA SER A 36 13.53 1.48 0.95
C SER A 36 12.25 2.14 0.41
N PHE A 37 12.27 3.47 0.22
CA PHE A 37 11.21 4.21 -0.47
C PHE A 37 11.14 3.88 -1.96
N VAL A 38 12.29 3.60 -2.60
CA VAL A 38 12.33 3.21 -4.00
C VAL A 38 11.68 1.83 -4.17
N PRO A 39 10.71 1.66 -5.09
CA PRO A 39 10.05 0.39 -5.30
C PRO A 39 11.05 -0.76 -5.56
N PRO A 40 10.92 -1.91 -4.87
CA PRO A 40 11.82 -3.05 -5.02
C PRO A 40 11.99 -3.54 -6.47
N VAL A 41 10.94 -3.45 -7.28
CA VAL A 41 10.98 -3.83 -8.70
C VAL A 41 12.00 -3.01 -9.50
N LEU A 42 12.19 -1.74 -9.17
CA LEU A 42 13.18 -0.89 -9.85
C LEU A 42 14.61 -1.30 -9.50
N TRP A 43 14.88 -1.61 -8.24
CA TRP A 43 16.17 -2.17 -7.81
C TRP A 43 16.47 -3.49 -8.52
N TRP A 44 15.46 -4.36 -8.63
CA TRP A 44 15.59 -5.62 -9.35
C TRP A 44 15.90 -5.41 -10.83
N LEU A 45 15.21 -4.48 -11.51
CA LEU A 45 15.45 -4.15 -12.92
C LEU A 45 16.85 -3.59 -13.15
N VAL A 46 17.32 -2.67 -12.30
CA VAL A 46 18.69 -2.13 -12.39
C VAL A 46 19.72 -3.24 -12.25
N ALA A 47 19.53 -4.13 -11.27
CA ALA A 47 20.43 -5.28 -11.08
C ALA A 47 20.39 -6.26 -12.26
N ALA A 48 19.21 -6.51 -12.85
CA ALA A 48 19.03 -7.37 -14.02
C ALA A 48 19.68 -6.79 -15.29
N VAL A 49 19.63 -5.46 -15.49
CA VAL A 49 20.32 -4.80 -16.60
C VAL A 49 21.83 -4.83 -16.41
N ALA A 50 22.31 -4.51 -15.20
CA ALA A 50 23.73 -4.59 -14.86
C ALA A 50 24.31 -6.01 -15.01
N ALA A 51 23.46 -7.03 -14.84
CA ALA A 51 23.78 -8.44 -15.06
C ALA A 51 23.97 -8.85 -16.53
N GLY A 52 23.51 -8.05 -17.51
CA GLY A 52 23.53 -8.40 -18.93
C GLY A 52 24.89 -8.86 -19.48
N PRO A 53 26.00 -8.14 -19.24
CA PRO A 53 27.34 -8.57 -19.68
C PRO A 53 27.75 -9.93 -19.11
N MET A 54 27.39 -10.23 -17.86
CA MET A 54 27.66 -11.52 -17.23
C MET A 54 26.80 -12.64 -17.82
N TRP A 55 25.56 -12.34 -18.20
CA TRP A 55 24.69 -13.31 -18.85
C TRP A 55 25.26 -13.76 -20.20
N LEU A 56 25.81 -12.82 -20.97
CA LEU A 56 26.35 -13.08 -22.31
C LEU A 56 27.73 -13.76 -22.27
N ARG A 57 28.61 -13.36 -21.34
CA ARG A 57 30.04 -13.73 -21.37
C ARG A 57 30.55 -14.45 -20.11
N GLY A 58 29.76 -14.50 -19.05
CA GLY A 58 30.14 -15.15 -17.79
C GLY A 58 30.18 -16.67 -17.89
N GLN A 59 30.83 -17.31 -16.93
CA GLN A 59 30.84 -18.77 -16.80
C GLN A 59 29.47 -19.29 -16.33
N SER A 60 29.18 -20.56 -16.57
CA SER A 60 27.88 -21.17 -16.26
C SER A 60 27.48 -21.01 -14.78
N TRP A 61 28.42 -21.19 -13.86
CA TRP A 61 28.14 -21.05 -12.42
C TRP A 61 27.88 -19.57 -12.02
N GLN A 62 28.58 -18.59 -12.63
CA GLN A 62 28.33 -17.15 -12.38
C GLN A 62 26.91 -16.76 -12.77
N ARG A 63 26.46 -17.24 -13.94
CA ARG A 63 25.10 -17.01 -14.43
C ARG A 63 24.06 -17.62 -13.48
N ARG A 64 24.31 -18.84 -12.98
CA ARG A 64 23.43 -19.52 -12.01
C ARG A 64 23.36 -18.77 -10.69
N THR A 65 24.51 -18.35 -10.13
CA THR A 65 24.54 -17.59 -8.87
C THR A 65 23.80 -16.27 -8.99
N LEU A 66 24.01 -15.54 -10.09
CA LEU A 66 23.34 -14.27 -10.35
C LEU A 66 21.84 -14.45 -10.54
N ALA A 67 21.43 -15.44 -11.33
CA ALA A 67 20.01 -15.77 -11.52
C ALA A 67 19.36 -16.16 -10.19
N ALA A 68 20.02 -16.97 -9.37
CA ALA A 68 19.53 -17.34 -8.04
C ALA A 68 19.37 -16.11 -7.14
N GLY A 69 20.36 -15.20 -7.11
CA GLY A 69 20.28 -13.97 -6.32
C GLY A 69 19.13 -13.05 -6.75
N LEU A 70 18.99 -12.79 -8.05
CA LEU A 70 17.90 -11.98 -8.60
C LEU A 70 16.54 -12.63 -8.36
N PHE A 71 16.45 -13.96 -8.46
CA PHE A 71 15.23 -14.71 -8.20
C PHE A 71 14.82 -14.64 -6.72
N ILE A 72 15.78 -14.85 -5.81
CA ILE A 72 15.54 -14.70 -4.36
C ILE A 72 15.09 -13.28 -4.04
N TYR A 73 15.77 -12.27 -4.56
CA TYR A 73 15.36 -10.87 -4.36
C TYR A 73 13.93 -10.64 -4.83
N ALA A 74 13.59 -11.09 -6.04
CA ALA A 74 12.25 -10.96 -6.60
C ALA A 74 11.20 -11.63 -5.69
N LEU A 75 11.44 -12.86 -5.24
CA LEU A 75 10.51 -13.58 -4.37
C LEU A 75 10.23 -12.88 -3.04
N PHE A 76 11.23 -12.26 -2.42
CA PHE A 76 11.11 -11.72 -1.05
C PHE A 76 10.81 -10.22 -1.00
N ALA A 77 11.31 -9.44 -1.95
CA ALA A 77 11.21 -7.98 -1.95
C ALA A 77 10.16 -7.46 -2.94
N VAL A 78 9.95 -8.12 -4.08
CA VAL A 78 9.05 -7.63 -5.15
C VAL A 78 7.65 -8.23 -4.95
N GLU A 79 6.71 -7.44 -4.43
CA GLU A 79 5.34 -7.88 -4.13
C GLU A 79 4.62 -8.41 -5.39
N GLU A 80 4.91 -7.81 -6.54
CA GLU A 80 4.29 -8.11 -7.82
C GLU A 80 4.56 -9.55 -8.27
N VAL A 81 5.65 -10.18 -7.82
CA VAL A 81 5.91 -11.60 -8.12
C VAL A 81 4.79 -12.49 -7.57
N SER A 82 4.33 -12.19 -6.35
CA SER A 82 3.26 -12.96 -5.70
C SER A 82 1.90 -12.64 -6.32
N SER A 83 1.59 -11.35 -6.55
CA SER A 83 0.29 -10.95 -7.09
C SER A 83 0.10 -11.33 -8.57
N LEU A 84 1.16 -11.26 -9.39
CA LEU A 84 1.16 -11.74 -10.77
C LEU A 84 1.11 -13.27 -10.82
N GLY A 85 1.80 -13.95 -9.90
CA GLY A 85 1.71 -15.41 -9.75
C GLY A 85 0.28 -15.86 -9.43
N ARG A 86 -0.38 -15.22 -8.46
CA ARG A 86 -1.80 -15.47 -8.14
C ARG A 86 -2.71 -15.19 -9.32
N TRP A 87 -2.47 -14.11 -10.05
CA TRP A 87 -3.22 -13.79 -11.27
C TRP A 87 -3.03 -14.85 -12.36
N ALA A 88 -1.80 -15.30 -12.61
CA ALA A 88 -1.52 -16.32 -13.61
C ALA A 88 -2.18 -17.67 -13.26
N TRP A 89 -2.26 -18.02 -11.97
CA TRP A 89 -2.82 -19.29 -11.53
C TRP A 89 -4.34 -19.29 -11.40
N HIS A 90 -4.92 -18.25 -10.80
CA HIS A 90 -6.35 -18.18 -10.48
C HIS A 90 -7.16 -17.27 -11.42
N GLY A 91 -6.50 -16.49 -12.28
CA GLY A 91 -7.13 -15.42 -13.05
C GLY A 91 -7.79 -14.37 -12.15
N PHE A 92 -8.79 -13.67 -12.67
CA PHE A 92 -9.65 -12.75 -11.91
C PHE A 92 -10.91 -13.44 -11.34
N ARG A 93 -10.92 -14.77 -11.23
CA ARG A 93 -12.10 -15.47 -10.71
C ARG A 93 -12.26 -15.19 -9.21
N LEU A 94 -13.35 -14.54 -8.87
CA LEU A 94 -13.80 -14.44 -7.49
C LEU A 94 -14.27 -15.83 -7.04
N GLU A 95 -13.73 -16.34 -5.94
CA GLU A 95 -14.20 -17.60 -5.34
C GLU A 95 -15.52 -17.35 -4.61
N ASP A 96 -16.61 -18.02 -4.99
CA ASP A 96 -17.91 -17.92 -4.31
C ASP A 96 -17.84 -18.46 -2.88
N SER A 97 -17.62 -17.53 -1.94
CA SER A 97 -17.36 -17.81 -0.53
C SER A 97 -18.37 -17.14 0.42
N GLY A 98 -19.59 -16.85 -0.05
CA GLY A 98 -20.68 -16.33 0.78
C GLY A 98 -20.88 -14.81 0.67
N PRO A 99 -21.52 -14.17 1.68
CA PRO A 99 -21.79 -12.74 1.67
C PRO A 99 -20.50 -11.92 1.57
N ARG A 100 -20.46 -10.93 0.67
CA ARG A 100 -19.28 -10.08 0.44
C ARG A 100 -19.61 -8.62 0.67
N VAL A 101 -18.60 -7.88 1.10
CA VAL A 101 -18.61 -6.41 1.17
C VAL A 101 -17.53 -5.90 0.23
N ARG A 102 -17.89 -4.96 -0.64
CA ARG A 102 -16.96 -4.26 -1.52
C ARG A 102 -16.59 -2.90 -0.92
N ILE A 103 -15.32 -2.77 -0.55
CA ILE A 103 -14.76 -1.52 -0.05
C ILE A 103 -13.84 -0.95 -1.11
N VAL A 104 -14.05 0.33 -1.45
CA VAL A 104 -13.21 1.07 -2.39
C VAL A 104 -12.51 2.19 -1.63
N SER A 105 -11.20 2.30 -1.77
CA SER A 105 -10.44 3.47 -1.30
C SER A 105 -10.00 4.28 -2.50
N LEU A 106 -10.17 5.59 -2.44
CA LEU A 106 -9.79 6.49 -3.54
C LEU A 106 -9.30 7.85 -3.02
N ASN A 107 -8.06 8.17 -3.37
CA ASN A 107 -7.55 9.53 -3.32
C ASN A 107 -8.12 10.35 -4.49
N CYS A 108 -8.81 11.46 -4.18
CA CYS A 108 -9.54 12.28 -5.15
C CYS A 108 -8.69 13.38 -5.80
N ASN A 109 -7.35 13.32 -5.71
CA ASN A 109 -6.42 14.27 -6.34
C ASN A 109 -6.85 15.73 -6.12
N VAL A 110 -6.68 16.22 -4.89
CA VAL A 110 -6.99 17.61 -4.50
C VAL A 110 -8.48 17.97 -4.68
N GLY A 111 -9.38 17.16 -4.11
CA GLY A 111 -10.80 17.51 -4.04
C GLY A 111 -11.59 17.35 -5.35
N SER A 112 -11.10 16.57 -6.31
CA SER A 112 -11.76 16.40 -7.60
C SER A 112 -13.04 15.58 -7.48
N SER A 113 -14.20 16.22 -7.66
CA SER A 113 -15.50 15.54 -7.74
C SER A 113 -15.60 14.59 -8.93
N VAL A 114 -14.82 14.82 -10.00
CA VAL A 114 -14.77 13.91 -11.16
C VAL A 114 -14.06 12.62 -10.78
N ALA A 115 -12.92 12.72 -10.07
CA ALA A 115 -12.22 11.54 -9.57
C ALA A 115 -13.10 10.75 -8.61
N ALA A 116 -13.76 11.43 -7.66
CA ALA A 116 -14.66 10.77 -6.70
C ALA A 116 -15.77 9.94 -7.38
N ARG A 117 -16.26 10.35 -8.56
CA ARG A 117 -17.27 9.60 -9.34
C ARG A 117 -16.72 8.34 -10.05
N GLU A 118 -15.41 8.14 -10.12
CA GLU A 118 -14.85 6.90 -10.70
C GLU A 118 -15.27 5.65 -9.91
N VAL A 119 -15.57 5.80 -8.62
CA VAL A 119 -16.03 4.70 -7.75
C VAL A 119 -17.40 4.16 -8.18
N LEU A 120 -18.22 4.93 -8.91
CA LEU A 120 -19.55 4.52 -9.35
C LEU A 120 -19.51 3.23 -10.18
N ALA A 121 -18.51 3.11 -11.06
CA ALA A 121 -18.33 1.94 -11.91
C ALA A 121 -17.94 0.66 -11.14
N LEU A 122 -17.50 0.80 -9.88
CA LEU A 122 -17.02 -0.31 -9.06
C LEU A 122 -18.13 -0.95 -8.23
N ASN A 123 -19.33 -0.37 -8.16
CA ASN A 123 -20.46 -0.84 -7.34
C ASN A 123 -20.07 -1.09 -5.86
N PRO A 124 -19.44 -0.14 -5.16
CA PRO A 124 -19.01 -0.31 -3.77
C PRO A 124 -20.18 -0.44 -2.79
N ASP A 125 -19.94 -1.06 -1.63
CA ASP A 125 -20.81 -0.98 -0.46
C ASP A 125 -20.33 0.12 0.50
N VAL A 126 -19.01 0.35 0.55
CA VAL A 126 -18.35 1.42 1.30
C VAL A 126 -17.27 2.06 0.44
N VAL A 127 -17.19 3.39 0.48
CA VAL A 127 -16.16 4.20 -0.17
C VAL A 127 -15.40 5.01 0.87
N LEU A 128 -14.07 4.93 0.81
CA LEU A 128 -13.13 5.69 1.62
C LEU A 128 -12.49 6.73 0.71
N LEU A 129 -12.84 8.00 0.88
CA LEU A 129 -12.29 9.10 0.08
C LEU A 129 -11.17 9.80 0.84
N GLN A 130 -10.08 10.12 0.15
CA GLN A 130 -8.99 10.98 0.62
C GLN A 130 -8.83 12.17 -0.31
N GLU A 131 -8.25 13.27 0.18
CA GLU A 131 -8.30 14.55 -0.54
C GLU A 131 -9.72 14.89 -0.95
N SER A 132 -10.66 14.67 -0.03
CA SER A 132 -12.09 14.60 -0.33
C SER A 132 -12.55 15.89 -1.02
N PRO A 133 -13.43 15.79 -2.02
CA PRO A 133 -14.16 16.94 -2.53
C PRO A 133 -14.95 17.63 -1.41
N GLY A 134 -15.47 18.83 -1.67
CA GLY A 134 -16.35 19.50 -0.72
C GLY A 134 -17.59 18.65 -0.38
N GLU A 135 -18.11 18.84 0.83
CA GLU A 135 -19.21 18.04 1.42
C GLU A 135 -20.41 17.83 0.48
N ALA A 136 -20.86 18.88 -0.21
CA ALA A 136 -21.96 18.79 -1.16
C ALA A 136 -21.68 17.78 -2.30
N ALA A 137 -20.45 17.78 -2.84
CA ALA A 137 -20.06 16.84 -3.89
C ALA A 137 -19.90 15.41 -3.36
N VAL A 138 -19.47 15.23 -2.10
CA VAL A 138 -19.45 13.91 -1.45
C VAL A 138 -20.87 13.36 -1.31
N TRP A 139 -21.83 14.20 -0.92
CA TRP A 139 -23.24 13.81 -0.86
C TRP A 139 -23.84 13.49 -2.23
N GLU A 140 -23.47 14.22 -3.29
CA GLU A 140 -23.87 13.87 -4.66
C GLU A 140 -23.41 12.45 -5.03
N VAL A 141 -22.13 12.13 -4.80
CA VAL A 141 -21.58 10.78 -5.05
C VAL A 141 -22.31 9.73 -4.21
N ALA A 142 -22.60 10.02 -2.95
CA ALA A 142 -23.34 9.12 -2.06
C ALA A 142 -24.75 8.82 -2.56
N TRP A 143 -25.46 9.87 -3.00
CA TRP A 143 -26.81 9.75 -3.56
C TRP A 143 -26.81 8.99 -4.89
N GLU A 144 -25.82 9.23 -5.75
CA GLU A 144 -25.64 8.49 -7.02
C GLU A 144 -25.38 6.99 -6.78
N LEU A 145 -24.66 6.63 -5.70
CA LEU A 145 -24.38 5.23 -5.33
C LEU A 145 -25.56 4.53 -4.65
N PHE A 146 -26.20 5.19 -3.69
CA PHE A 146 -27.06 4.55 -2.69
C PHE A 146 -28.45 5.16 -2.57
N GLY A 147 -28.74 6.27 -3.24
CA GLY A 147 -30.03 6.95 -3.18
C GLY A 147 -30.43 7.31 -1.74
N GLU A 148 -31.67 6.97 -1.37
CA GLU A 148 -32.22 7.24 -0.03
C GLU A 148 -31.50 6.50 1.10
N GLU A 149 -30.77 5.42 0.79
CA GLU A 149 -29.97 4.67 1.76
C GLU A 149 -28.55 5.24 1.94
N ALA A 150 -28.23 6.38 1.31
CA ALA A 150 -26.92 6.98 1.42
C ALA A 150 -26.63 7.49 2.83
N ALA A 151 -25.51 7.06 3.39
CA ALA A 151 -24.92 7.65 4.59
C ALA A 151 -23.53 8.19 4.30
N VAL A 152 -23.20 9.32 4.92
CA VAL A 152 -21.91 10.00 4.79
C VAL A 152 -21.40 10.39 6.17
N VAL A 153 -20.12 10.14 6.40
CA VAL A 153 -19.34 10.81 7.45
C VAL A 153 -18.29 11.66 6.74
N TYR A 154 -18.49 12.97 6.80
CA TYR A 154 -17.60 13.95 6.18
C TYR A 154 -16.58 14.45 7.18
N GLY A 155 -15.29 14.27 6.84
CA GLY A 155 -14.17 14.80 7.61
C GLY A 155 -13.47 15.95 6.86
N ARG A 156 -12.41 16.48 7.46
CA ARG A 156 -11.68 17.64 6.90
C ARG A 156 -11.01 17.34 5.55
N ASP A 157 -10.47 16.14 5.40
CA ASP A 157 -9.71 15.70 4.21
C ASP A 157 -10.09 14.27 3.79
N CYS A 158 -10.60 13.47 4.72
CA CYS A 158 -11.10 12.13 4.47
C CYS A 158 -12.62 12.10 4.64
N SER A 159 -13.31 11.27 3.84
CA SER A 159 -14.75 11.04 3.97
C SER A 159 -15.05 9.56 3.84
N ILE A 160 -16.16 9.13 4.43
CA ILE A 160 -16.68 7.78 4.32
C ILE A 160 -18.10 7.85 3.77
N VAL A 161 -18.37 7.07 2.74
CA VAL A 161 -19.68 6.96 2.10
C VAL A 161 -20.09 5.50 2.11
N ALA A 162 -21.30 5.17 2.56
CA ALA A 162 -21.77 3.79 2.62
C ALA A 162 -23.29 3.71 2.46
N ARG A 163 -23.77 2.50 2.14
CA ARG A 163 -25.20 2.15 2.18
C ARG A 163 -25.65 1.89 3.63
N GLY A 164 -26.75 2.48 4.09
CA GLY A 164 -27.36 2.20 5.39
C GLY A 164 -26.98 3.22 6.46
N ARG A 165 -26.46 2.76 7.61
CA ARG A 165 -26.19 3.64 8.76
C ARG A 165 -24.70 3.76 9.04
N LEU A 166 -24.22 5.00 9.10
CA LEU A 166 -22.87 5.34 9.59
C LEU A 166 -22.97 6.16 10.88
N GLU A 167 -22.17 5.77 11.87
CA GLU A 167 -21.99 6.53 13.11
C GLU A 167 -20.55 7.00 13.18
N ALA A 168 -20.35 8.31 13.17
CA ALA A 168 -19.01 8.89 13.32
C ALA A 168 -18.39 8.46 14.66
N VAL A 169 -17.10 8.15 14.61
CA VAL A 169 -16.27 7.90 15.79
C VAL A 169 -15.33 9.09 15.98
N ASP A 170 -14.96 9.38 17.22
CA ASP A 170 -14.08 10.50 17.57
C ASP A 170 -12.84 10.60 16.66
N ASP A 171 -12.49 11.83 16.32
CA ASP A 171 -11.36 12.17 15.47
C ASP A 171 -10.02 11.64 16.00
N PHE A 172 -9.07 11.46 15.08
CA PHE A 172 -7.72 11.05 15.41
C PHE A 172 -6.86 12.25 15.84
N PRO A 173 -6.44 12.35 17.11
CA PRO A 173 -5.56 13.44 17.53
C PRO A 173 -4.21 13.33 16.79
N ASN A 174 -3.83 14.40 16.09
CA ASN A 174 -2.58 14.52 15.31
C ASN A 174 -2.46 13.61 14.08
N ALA A 175 -3.55 13.03 13.58
CA ALA A 175 -3.56 12.31 12.31
C ALA A 175 -4.72 12.79 11.43
N THR A 176 -4.55 12.65 10.12
CA THR A 176 -5.62 12.97 9.16
C THR A 176 -6.35 11.68 8.82
N GLY A 177 -7.62 11.62 9.20
CA GLY A 177 -8.48 10.50 8.90
C GLY A 177 -9.87 10.71 9.48
N THR A 178 -10.77 9.83 9.08
CA THR A 178 -12.17 9.77 9.52
C THR A 178 -12.50 8.33 9.84
N ALA A 179 -13.24 8.13 10.93
CA ALA A 179 -13.67 6.81 11.36
C ALA A 179 -15.18 6.77 11.54
N ALA A 180 -15.77 5.62 11.23
CA ALA A 180 -17.17 5.37 11.47
C ALA A 180 -17.42 3.90 11.85
N ILE A 181 -18.51 3.66 12.58
CA ILE A 181 -19.14 2.35 12.65
C ILE A 181 -20.19 2.29 11.55
N TRP A 182 -20.00 1.39 10.60
CA TRP A 182 -20.97 1.07 9.58
C TRP A 182 -21.81 -0.12 10.03
N THR A 183 -23.13 0.06 10.09
CA THR A 183 -24.05 -1.07 10.30
C THR A 183 -24.43 -1.64 8.93
N MET A 184 -23.95 -2.85 8.65
CA MET A 184 -24.24 -3.56 7.41
C MET A 184 -25.75 -3.85 7.28
N PRO A 185 -26.26 -4.15 6.07
CA PRO A 185 -27.67 -4.53 5.87
C PRO A 185 -28.14 -5.76 6.66
N ASP A 186 -27.21 -6.57 7.18
CA ASP A 186 -27.47 -7.72 8.05
C ASP A 186 -27.23 -7.43 9.55
N ASP A 187 -27.27 -6.15 9.93
CA ASP A 187 -27.10 -5.61 11.28
C ASP A 187 -25.74 -5.88 11.94
N ARG A 188 -24.76 -6.42 11.20
CA ARG A 188 -23.40 -6.58 11.72
C ARG A 188 -22.66 -5.25 11.68
N PRO A 189 -21.95 -4.86 12.75
CA PRO A 189 -21.14 -3.65 12.75
C PRO A 189 -19.77 -3.91 12.11
N LEU A 190 -19.34 -2.99 11.25
CA LEU A 190 -17.98 -2.90 10.72
C LEU A 190 -17.40 -1.53 11.03
N ARG A 191 -16.26 -1.49 11.73
CA ARG A 191 -15.50 -0.24 11.87
C ARG A 191 -14.73 0.03 10.59
N VAL A 192 -14.92 1.22 10.03
CA VAL A 192 -14.26 1.66 8.80
C VAL A 192 -13.49 2.94 9.08
N VAL A 193 -12.24 2.97 8.63
CA VAL A 193 -11.33 4.12 8.79
C VAL A 193 -10.81 4.50 7.42
N SER A 194 -11.07 5.74 7.01
CA SER A 194 -10.43 6.40 5.87
C SER A 194 -9.30 7.27 6.41
N LEU A 195 -8.06 7.09 5.92
CA LEU A 195 -6.91 7.87 6.37
C LEU A 195 -6.14 8.48 5.20
N ARG A 196 -5.40 9.55 5.52
CA ARG A 196 -4.34 10.07 4.64
C ARG A 196 -3.13 10.43 5.50
N LEU A 197 -2.02 9.73 5.35
CA LEU A 197 -0.81 10.10 6.09
C LEU A 197 -0.15 11.34 5.49
N ALA A 198 0.77 11.93 6.24
CA ALA A 198 1.53 13.09 5.75
C ALA A 198 2.15 12.81 4.35
N PRO A 199 2.23 13.80 3.46
CA PRO A 199 2.80 13.60 2.12
C PRO A 199 4.22 13.02 2.15
N PRO A 200 4.62 12.25 1.13
CA PRO A 200 5.95 11.66 1.06
C PRO A 200 7.00 12.72 0.75
N VAL A 201 8.25 12.38 1.01
CA VAL A 201 9.40 13.14 0.50
C VAL A 201 9.64 12.71 -0.95
N ILE A 202 9.70 13.69 -1.86
CA ILE A 202 10.07 13.48 -3.26
C ILE A 202 11.43 14.12 -3.49
N ARG A 203 12.50 13.39 -3.14
CA ARG A 203 13.89 13.82 -3.32
C ARG A 203 14.67 12.76 -4.06
N ILE A 204 15.47 13.19 -5.03
CA ILE A 204 16.35 12.31 -5.84
C ILE A 204 17.83 12.58 -5.59
N ASP A 205 18.15 13.56 -4.76
CA ASP A 205 19.51 13.97 -4.42
C ASP A 205 20.10 13.10 -3.30
N TYR A 206 20.18 11.79 -3.54
CA TYR A 206 20.67 10.77 -2.58
C TYR A 206 22.12 11.02 -2.09
N TRP A 207 22.88 11.89 -2.74
CA TRP A 207 24.20 12.32 -2.27
C TRP A 207 24.14 13.32 -1.10
N SER A 208 22.97 13.95 -0.88
CA SER A 208 22.77 14.93 0.18
C SER A 208 22.39 14.24 1.50
N SER A 209 23.08 14.58 2.59
CA SER A 209 22.71 14.09 3.92
C SER A 209 21.32 14.53 4.38
N ASP A 210 20.80 15.65 3.86
CA ASP A 210 19.44 16.11 4.13
C ASP A 210 18.38 15.17 3.54
N CYS A 211 18.63 14.62 2.34
CA CYS A 211 17.72 13.67 1.71
C CYS A 211 17.43 12.48 2.65
N TRP A 212 18.47 11.89 3.23
CA TRP A 212 18.34 10.79 4.19
C TRP A 212 17.63 11.19 5.48
N ARG A 213 17.92 12.40 6.00
CA ARG A 213 17.25 12.93 7.20
C ARG A 213 15.75 13.12 6.96
N ASP A 214 15.37 13.66 5.81
CA ASP A 214 13.98 13.94 5.46
C ASP A 214 13.17 12.64 5.31
N TYR A 215 13.70 11.65 4.58
CA TYR A 215 13.05 10.34 4.45
C TYR A 215 12.89 9.65 5.81
N ALA A 216 13.92 9.69 6.65
CA ALA A 216 13.86 9.13 8.00
C ALA A 216 12.82 9.86 8.88
N ALA A 217 12.74 11.19 8.77
CA ALA A 217 11.79 12.01 9.51
C ALA A 217 10.34 11.75 9.09
N VAL A 218 10.08 11.65 7.79
CA VAL A 218 8.74 11.33 7.28
C VAL A 218 8.30 9.92 7.69
N ARG A 219 9.18 8.90 7.61
CA ARG A 219 8.85 7.56 8.11
C ARG A 219 8.47 7.56 9.60
N ARG A 220 9.22 8.30 10.44
CA ARG A 220 8.87 8.44 11.87
C ARG A 220 7.51 9.12 12.06
N LYS A 221 7.25 10.19 11.31
CA LYS A 221 5.97 10.90 11.34
C LYS A 221 4.80 10.00 10.93
N HIS A 222 4.95 9.23 9.85
CA HIS A 222 3.96 8.22 9.43
C HIS A 222 3.69 7.21 10.52
N ARG A 223 4.74 6.69 11.14
CA ARG A 223 4.65 5.74 12.26
C ARG A 223 3.91 6.33 13.46
N GLU A 224 4.14 7.59 13.79
CA GLU A 224 3.43 8.32 14.84
C GLU A 224 1.94 8.52 14.51
N GLN A 225 1.62 8.93 13.28
CA GLN A 225 0.23 9.07 12.83
C GLN A 225 -0.51 7.74 12.84
N LEU A 226 0.11 6.67 12.34
CA LEU A 226 -0.46 5.32 12.38
C LEU A 226 -0.68 4.83 13.81
N ARG A 227 0.25 5.06 14.73
CA ARG A 227 0.05 4.74 16.16
C ARG A 227 -1.15 5.48 16.74
N ALA A 228 -1.33 6.76 16.42
CA ALA A 228 -2.48 7.53 16.89
C ALA A 228 -3.80 6.95 16.36
N ILE A 229 -3.86 6.63 15.07
CA ILE A 229 -5.02 6.01 14.41
C ILE A 229 -5.33 4.64 15.02
N VAL A 230 -4.35 3.76 15.10
CA VAL A 230 -4.50 2.41 15.68
C VAL A 230 -4.95 2.51 17.13
N LYS A 231 -4.30 3.35 17.95
CA LYS A 231 -4.66 3.53 19.35
C LYS A 231 -6.11 3.96 19.49
N ALA A 232 -6.57 4.98 18.75
CA ALA A 232 -7.95 5.44 18.79
C ALA A 232 -8.93 4.38 18.28
N THR A 233 -8.56 3.67 17.21
CA THR A 233 -9.36 2.60 16.60
C THR A 233 -9.59 1.45 17.56
N TYR A 234 -8.66 1.17 18.47
CA TYR A 234 -8.79 0.05 19.43
C TYR A 234 -9.00 0.50 20.88
N ALA A 235 -9.10 1.80 21.17
CA ALA A 235 -9.22 2.33 22.53
C ALA A 235 -10.50 1.86 23.26
N SER A 236 -11.58 1.61 22.53
CA SER A 236 -12.87 1.17 23.07
C SER A 236 -12.93 -0.31 23.43
N GLY A 237 -11.90 -1.11 23.12
CA GLY A 237 -11.95 -2.57 23.27
C GLY A 237 -12.98 -3.25 22.38
N SER A 238 -13.49 -2.55 21.35
CA SER A 238 -14.50 -3.09 20.44
C SER A 238 -13.95 -4.32 19.70
N GLU A 239 -14.73 -5.40 19.71
CA GLU A 239 -14.47 -6.62 18.93
C GLU A 239 -14.97 -6.53 17.48
N ALA A 240 -15.53 -5.38 17.07
CA ALA A 240 -16.03 -5.19 15.72
C ALA A 240 -14.93 -5.43 14.68
N ALA A 241 -15.29 -6.14 13.61
CA ALA A 241 -14.42 -6.25 12.45
C ALA A 241 -14.03 -4.84 11.98
N THR A 242 -12.77 -4.68 11.57
CA THR A 242 -12.18 -3.36 11.31
C THR A 242 -11.52 -3.35 9.95
N VAL A 243 -11.74 -2.27 9.20
CA VAL A 243 -11.05 -1.95 7.96
C VAL A 243 -10.40 -0.58 8.10
N ILE A 244 -9.12 -0.51 7.78
CA ILE A 244 -8.34 0.73 7.71
C ILE A 244 -7.82 0.85 6.29
N GLY A 245 -8.32 1.82 5.55
CA GLY A 245 -7.92 2.06 4.17
C GLY A 245 -7.65 3.53 3.89
N GLY A 246 -6.92 3.80 2.82
CA GLY A 246 -6.64 5.16 2.41
C GLY A 246 -5.31 5.31 1.70
N ASP A 247 -4.88 6.57 1.62
CA ASP A 247 -3.59 6.96 1.08
C ASP A 247 -2.56 7.00 2.22
N PHE A 248 -1.74 5.96 2.31
CA PHE A 248 -0.71 5.88 3.33
C PHE A 248 0.51 6.72 2.98
N ASN A 249 0.64 7.26 1.76
CA ASN A 249 1.79 8.04 1.32
C ASN A 249 3.16 7.38 1.59
N LEU A 250 3.19 6.05 1.65
CA LEU A 250 4.38 5.23 1.87
C LEU A 250 4.31 3.93 1.05
N PRO A 251 5.45 3.30 0.73
CA PRO A 251 5.44 2.03 0.00
C PRO A 251 4.69 0.91 0.74
N ALA A 252 4.15 -0.03 -0.03
CA ALA A 252 3.73 -1.31 0.51
C ALA A 252 4.86 -1.93 1.34
N ARG A 253 4.55 -2.33 2.58
CA ARG A 253 5.50 -2.91 3.54
C ARG A 253 6.55 -1.95 4.11
N ASP A 254 6.36 -0.63 4.03
CA ASP A 254 7.22 0.32 4.74
C ASP A 254 7.26 0.02 6.25
N GLY A 255 8.42 0.18 6.89
CA GLY A 255 8.62 -0.09 8.31
C GLY A 255 7.75 0.79 9.21
N ALA A 256 7.23 1.93 8.75
CA ALA A 256 6.22 2.67 9.50
C ALA A 256 4.97 1.83 9.81
N LEU A 257 4.66 0.80 9.01
CA LEU A 257 3.53 -0.11 9.19
C LEU A 257 3.73 -1.13 10.31
N ASP A 258 4.92 -1.26 10.91
CA ASP A 258 5.19 -2.18 12.02
C ASP A 258 4.32 -1.92 13.27
N VAL A 259 3.62 -0.78 13.31
CA VAL A 259 2.70 -0.41 14.38
C VAL A 259 1.28 -0.91 14.16
N MET A 260 0.99 -1.43 12.97
CA MET A 260 -0.28 -2.09 12.68
C MET A 260 -0.41 -3.34 13.55
N PRO A 261 -1.56 -3.58 14.19
CA PRO A 261 -1.75 -4.76 15.01
C PRO A 261 -1.60 -6.06 14.20
N ASP A 262 -1.09 -7.13 14.81
CA ASP A 262 -0.96 -8.44 14.17
C ASP A 262 -2.30 -9.02 13.66
N VAL A 263 -3.42 -8.54 14.20
CA VAL A 263 -4.77 -8.90 13.77
C VAL A 263 -5.17 -8.24 12.45
N MET A 264 -4.42 -7.26 11.96
CA MET A 264 -4.65 -6.61 10.67
C MET A 264 -3.78 -7.25 9.59
N ALA A 265 -4.36 -7.44 8.41
CA ALA A 265 -3.65 -7.93 7.23
C ALA A 265 -3.89 -6.98 6.05
N ASP A 266 -2.83 -6.70 5.29
CA ASP A 266 -2.93 -6.01 4.01
C ASP A 266 -3.73 -6.87 3.01
N ALA A 267 -4.85 -6.35 2.53
CA ALA A 267 -5.77 -7.03 1.65
C ALA A 267 -5.11 -7.41 0.31
N PHE A 268 -4.32 -6.51 -0.28
CA PHE A 268 -3.66 -6.75 -1.56
C PHE A 268 -2.55 -7.79 -1.40
N ARG A 269 -1.77 -7.71 -0.32
CA ARG A 269 -0.76 -8.73 -0.04
C ARG A 269 -1.37 -10.12 0.10
N THR A 270 -2.52 -10.21 0.76
CA THR A 270 -3.23 -11.46 1.07
C THR A 270 -3.82 -12.08 -0.18
N ALA A 271 -4.68 -11.36 -0.90
CA ALA A 271 -5.48 -11.90 -2.00
C ALA A 271 -5.34 -11.14 -3.32
N GLY A 272 -4.67 -9.98 -3.32
CA GLY A 272 -4.52 -9.11 -4.47
C GLY A 272 -3.91 -9.80 -5.68
N ARG A 273 -4.43 -9.49 -6.87
CA ARG A 273 -4.05 -10.11 -8.13
C ARG A 273 -3.70 -9.03 -9.15
N GLY A 274 -2.72 -9.34 -10.00
CA GLY A 274 -2.28 -8.43 -11.04
C GLY A 274 -1.34 -7.36 -10.50
N TRP A 275 -1.38 -6.19 -11.12
CA TRP A 275 -0.52 -5.06 -10.80
C TRP A 275 -1.22 -4.12 -9.82
N GLY A 276 -0.78 -4.11 -8.55
CA GLY A 276 -1.47 -3.40 -7.47
C GLY A 276 -0.99 -1.98 -7.19
N ASN A 277 0.02 -1.51 -7.91
CA ASN A 277 0.54 -0.16 -7.72
C ASN A 277 -0.51 0.88 -8.17
N THR A 278 -0.61 1.97 -7.42
CA THR A 278 -1.61 3.03 -7.61
C THR A 278 -0.98 4.38 -7.94
N ALA A 279 0.34 4.55 -7.73
CA ALA A 279 1.05 5.78 -8.05
C ALA A 279 2.27 5.54 -8.97
N LEU A 280 2.45 6.26 -10.07
CA LEU A 280 1.58 7.29 -10.67
C LEU A 280 0.52 6.66 -11.60
N ASN A 281 -0.63 7.31 -11.83
CA ASN A 281 -1.73 6.75 -12.64
C ASN A 281 -1.31 6.20 -14.03
N GLN A 282 -0.40 6.90 -14.72
CA GLN A 282 0.06 6.50 -16.06
C GLN A 282 1.13 5.41 -16.03
N PHE A 283 1.89 5.33 -14.94
CA PHE A 283 2.97 4.39 -14.75
C PHE A 283 3.02 3.98 -13.28
N PRO A 284 2.10 3.09 -12.85
CA PRO A 284 1.96 2.74 -11.45
C PRO A 284 3.18 1.94 -11.02
N VAL A 285 4.03 2.53 -10.18
CA VAL A 285 5.28 1.92 -9.70
C VAL A 285 5.35 1.77 -8.19
N ALA A 286 4.43 2.42 -7.47
CA ALA A 286 4.31 2.35 -6.03
C ALA A 286 2.84 2.13 -5.62
N ARG A 287 2.64 1.53 -4.45
CA ARG A 287 1.32 1.28 -3.85
C ARG A 287 1.15 2.06 -2.53
N PRO A 288 0.99 3.41 -2.58
CA PRO A 288 0.68 4.21 -1.40
C PRO A 288 -0.74 3.99 -0.89
N ASP A 289 -1.68 3.66 -1.78
CA ASP A 289 -3.05 3.35 -1.40
C ASP A 289 -3.15 1.90 -0.93
N GLN A 290 -3.66 1.71 0.29
CA GLN A 290 -3.71 0.39 0.92
C GLN A 290 -5.04 0.20 1.64
N VAL A 291 -5.46 -1.06 1.77
CA VAL A 291 -6.60 -1.47 2.57
C VAL A 291 -6.15 -2.62 3.47
N TRP A 292 -6.33 -2.43 4.77
CA TRP A 292 -5.99 -3.39 5.81
C TRP A 292 -7.26 -3.87 6.49
N CYS A 293 -7.40 -5.18 6.63
CA CYS A 293 -8.59 -5.81 7.20
C CYS A 293 -8.22 -6.61 8.44
N SER A 294 -9.07 -6.58 9.46
CA SER A 294 -8.94 -7.45 10.64
C SER A 294 -9.18 -8.92 10.27
N ARG A 295 -8.56 -9.87 10.96
CA ARG A 295 -8.66 -11.34 10.69
C ARG A 295 -10.07 -11.91 10.68
N GLN A 296 -11.06 -11.23 11.26
CA GLN A 296 -12.48 -11.58 11.18
C GLN A 296 -13.04 -11.50 9.75
N LEU A 297 -12.36 -10.79 8.85
CA LEU A 297 -12.74 -10.62 7.46
C LEU A 297 -11.87 -11.51 6.56
N ALA A 298 -12.52 -12.33 5.74
CA ALA A 298 -11.84 -12.99 4.64
C ALA A 298 -11.65 -12.00 3.49
N VAL A 299 -10.44 -11.97 2.92
CA VAL A 299 -10.12 -11.17 1.72
C VAL A 299 -10.00 -12.13 0.54
N THR A 300 -10.65 -11.79 -0.58
CA THR A 300 -10.75 -12.64 -1.78
C THR A 300 -10.39 -11.90 -3.05
#